data_AF-A0A3C0EHB7-F1
#
_entry.id   AF-A0A3C0EHB7-F1
#
_cell.length_a   1.000
_cell.length_b   1.000
_cell.length_c   1.000
_cell.angle_alpha   90.00
_cell.angle_beta   90.00
_cell.angle_gamma   90.00
#
_symmetry.space_group_name_H-M   'P 1'
#
loop_
_entity.id
_entity.type
_entity.pdbx_description
1 polymer ?
#
loop_
_entity_poly.entity_id
_entity_poly.type
_entity_poly.pdbx_seq_one_letter_code
_entity_poly.pdbx_strand_id
1 'polypeptide(L)'
;MVKVRWYGPTLVLLLTVLTIMVIGPSLSRQIVHAGKAEEIRLIQQSLEQSGTLAQLSQAFRDVASTVEPSVVSIQVLQKTNGRRGSLPNGAPMGPEELFERWFNPHGRTPQQRQPNQQQDEEEIEGYDQYNPLRPYGSGSGWVFNDQGYIITNNHVVTKQDGKTPADEIKVKFHDGRERIATIVGTDPKSDIAVIKVDGPVIPAK
;
A
#
# COMPACT_ATOMS: atom_id res chain seq x y z
N MET A 1 -29.81 3.41 77.51
CA MET A 1 -30.20 4.66 76.83
C MET A 1 -29.64 4.65 75.42
N VAL A 2 -30.47 4.57 74.38
CA VAL A 2 -30.03 4.63 72.98
C VAL A 2 -30.63 5.91 72.37
N LYS A 3 -29.78 6.89 72.05
CA LYS A 3 -30.19 8.11 71.35
C LYS A 3 -30.45 7.77 69.88
N VAL A 4 -31.72 7.71 69.48
CA VAL A 4 -32.10 7.63 68.07
C VAL A 4 -31.81 8.99 67.44
N ARG A 5 -30.74 9.06 66.63
CA ARG A 5 -30.40 10.26 65.84
C ARG A 5 -31.33 10.29 64.62
N TRP A 6 -32.07 11.37 64.46
CA TRP A 6 -33.06 11.54 63.39
C TRP A 6 -32.36 11.99 62.11
N TYR A 7 -32.12 11.04 61.19
CA TYR A 7 -31.39 11.27 59.93
C TYR A 7 -32.30 11.62 58.73
N GLY A 8 -33.58 11.91 58.97
CA GLY A 8 -34.59 12.14 57.92
C GLY A 8 -34.15 13.14 56.83
N PRO A 9 -33.74 14.37 57.19
CA PRO A 9 -33.37 15.39 56.20
C PRO A 9 -32.12 15.00 55.40
N THR A 10 -31.11 14.42 56.06
CA THR A 10 -29.87 13.97 55.42
C THR A 10 -30.10 12.81 54.46
N LEU A 11 -31.03 11.90 54.74
CA LEU A 11 -31.35 10.76 53.88
C LEU A 11 -32.01 11.24 52.57
N VAL A 12 -32.94 12.21 52.66
CA VAL A 12 -33.59 12.81 51.50
C VAL A 12 -32.56 13.52 50.61
N LEU A 13 -31.63 14.26 51.22
CA LEU A 13 -30.57 14.97 50.49
C LEU A 13 -29.64 13.96 49.77
N LEU A 14 -29.23 12.88 50.44
CA LEU A 14 -28.43 11.82 49.82
C LEU A 14 -29.14 11.14 48.65
N LEU A 15 -30.43 10.84 48.78
CA LEU A 15 -31.22 10.25 47.71
C LEU A 15 -31.33 11.19 46.51
N THR A 16 -31.59 12.48 46.71
CA THR A 16 -31.67 13.45 45.60
C THR A 16 -30.35 13.56 44.84
N VAL A 17 -29.22 13.60 45.54
CA VAL A 17 -27.88 13.64 44.94
C VAL A 17 -27.60 12.36 44.17
N LEU A 18 -27.95 11.19 44.72
CA LEU A 18 -27.79 9.91 44.04
C LEU A 18 -28.61 9.84 42.74
N THR A 19 -29.86 10.31 42.76
CA THR A 19 -30.72 10.34 41.57
C THR A 19 -30.14 11.24 40.48
N ILE A 20 -29.64 12.41 40.84
CA ILE A 20 -28.96 13.32 39.90
C ILE A 20 -27.69 12.66 39.34
N MET A 21 -26.94 11.94 40.16
CA MET A 21 -25.71 11.28 39.73
C MET A 21 -25.94 10.06 38.82
N VAL A 22 -27.05 9.35 38.98
CA VAL A 22 -27.41 8.20 38.15
C VAL A 22 -28.09 8.62 36.85
N ILE A 23 -29.00 9.60 36.90
CA ILE A 23 -29.82 10.02 35.74
C ILE A 23 -29.17 11.16 34.96
N GLY A 24 -28.43 12.06 35.63
CA GLY A 24 -27.78 13.20 34.99
C GLY A 24 -26.83 12.82 33.85
N PRO A 25 -25.93 11.82 34.03
CA PRO A 25 -25.01 11.39 32.97
C PRO A 25 -25.70 10.72 31.77
N SER A 26 -26.82 10.03 31.97
CA SER A 26 -27.53 9.37 30.87
C SER A 26 -28.29 10.39 30.02
N LEU A 27 -28.93 11.37 30.66
CA LEU A 27 -29.64 12.46 29.99
C LEU A 27 -28.66 13.36 29.21
N SER A 28 -27.49 13.68 29.79
CA SER A 28 -26.47 14.49 29.11
C SER A 28 -25.89 13.77 27.88
N ARG A 29 -25.61 12.47 27.99
CA ARG A 29 -25.18 11.65 26.84
C ARG A 29 -26.23 11.63 25.74
N GLN A 30 -27.51 11.46 26.08
CA GLN A 30 -28.59 11.45 25.07
C GLN A 30 -28.72 12.79 24.33
N ILE A 31 -28.67 13.93 25.03
CA ILE A 31 -28.77 15.26 24.40
C ILE A 31 -27.54 15.54 23.52
N VAL A 32 -26.33 15.21 23.98
CA VAL A 32 -25.11 15.40 23.19
C VAL A 32 -25.07 14.48 21.96
N HIS A 33 -25.55 13.23 22.07
CA HIS A 33 -25.64 12.31 20.94
C HIS A 33 -26.71 12.74 19.93
N ALA A 34 -27.87 13.23 20.40
CA ALA A 34 -28.92 13.75 19.53
C ALA A 34 -28.44 14.97 18.72
N GLY A 35 -27.76 15.92 19.38
CA GLY A 35 -27.19 17.09 18.70
C GLY A 35 -26.11 16.74 17.69
N LYS A 36 -25.21 15.80 18.01
CA LYS A 36 -24.18 15.31 17.08
C LYS A 36 -24.77 14.58 15.88
N ALA A 37 -25.81 13.76 16.09
CA ALA A 37 -26.45 13.03 15.01
C ALA A 37 -27.17 13.97 14.03
N GLU A 38 -27.76 15.03 14.54
CA GLU A 38 -28.42 16.05 13.72
C GLU A 38 -27.40 16.89 12.93
N GLU A 39 -26.29 17.29 13.54
CA GLU A 39 -25.19 17.98 12.87
C GLU A 39 -24.58 17.13 11.74
N ILE A 40 -24.31 15.85 11.98
CA ILE A 40 -23.81 14.92 10.95
C ILE A 40 -24.84 14.79 9.81
N ARG A 41 -26.13 14.70 10.13
CA ARG A 41 -27.19 14.61 9.10
C ARG A 41 -27.27 15.89 8.26
N LEU A 42 -27.16 17.06 8.88
CA LEU A 42 -27.18 18.35 8.18
C LEU A 42 -25.95 18.51 7.28
N ILE A 43 -24.76 18.11 7.76
CA ILE A 43 -23.54 18.10 6.95
C ILE A 43 -23.69 17.14 5.78
N GLN A 44 -24.14 15.90 6.02
CA GLN A 44 -24.36 14.90 4.98
C GLN A 44 -25.38 15.39 3.93
N GLN A 45 -26.50 15.96 4.36
CA GLN A 45 -27.52 16.53 3.49
C GLN A 45 -27.01 17.73 2.69
N SER A 46 -26.15 18.58 3.28
CA SER A 46 -25.51 19.70 2.58
C SER A 46 -24.46 19.23 1.56
N LEU A 47 -23.75 18.13 1.84
CA LEU A 47 -22.78 17.52 0.94
C LEU A 47 -23.47 16.79 -0.22
N GLU A 48 -24.61 16.16 0.02
CA GLU A 48 -25.45 15.53 -1.00
C GLU A 48 -26.18 16.55 -1.87
N GLN A 49 -26.74 17.62 -1.29
CA GLN A 49 -27.42 18.68 -2.06
C GLN A 49 -26.46 19.54 -2.90
N SER A 50 -25.25 19.79 -2.41
CA SER A 50 -24.29 20.64 -3.12
C SER A 50 -23.68 19.99 -4.35
N GLY A 51 -23.83 18.66 -4.53
CA GLY A 51 -23.18 17.92 -5.61
C GLY A 51 -21.64 17.95 -5.54
N THR A 52 -21.06 18.56 -4.50
CA THR A 52 -19.63 18.83 -4.36
C THR A 52 -18.81 17.55 -4.36
N LEU A 53 -19.30 16.49 -3.68
CA LEU A 53 -18.63 15.19 -3.66
C LEU A 53 -18.64 14.51 -5.03
N ALA A 54 -19.75 14.62 -5.77
CA ALA A 54 -19.86 14.09 -7.12
C ALA A 54 -18.93 14.86 -8.09
N GLN A 55 -18.86 16.18 -7.96
CA GLN A 55 -17.95 17.05 -8.72
C GLN A 55 -16.48 16.77 -8.41
N LEU A 56 -16.12 16.63 -7.13
CA LEU A 56 -14.75 16.28 -6.72
C LEU A 56 -14.36 14.89 -7.22
N SER A 57 -15.28 13.93 -7.10
CA SER A 57 -15.06 12.57 -7.60
C SER A 57 -14.89 12.55 -9.12
N GLN A 58 -15.66 13.38 -9.84
CA GLN A 58 -15.50 13.54 -11.28
C GLN A 58 -14.17 14.20 -11.62
N ALA A 59 -13.82 15.31 -10.98
CA ALA A 59 -12.56 16.00 -11.19
C ALA A 59 -11.36 15.08 -10.92
N PHE A 60 -11.42 14.26 -9.88
CA PHE A 60 -10.40 13.26 -9.60
C PHE A 60 -10.31 12.20 -10.71
N ARG A 61 -11.45 11.66 -11.18
CA ARG A 61 -11.48 10.72 -12.31
C ARG A 61 -10.93 11.32 -13.60
N ASP A 62 -11.24 12.59 -13.88
CA ASP A 62 -10.80 13.28 -15.09
C ASP A 62 -9.27 13.45 -15.07
N VAL A 63 -8.71 13.85 -13.92
CA VAL A 63 -7.25 13.90 -13.75
C VAL A 63 -6.65 12.51 -13.87
N ALA A 64 -7.19 11.51 -13.16
CA ALA A 64 -6.67 10.14 -13.17
C ALA A 64 -6.66 9.54 -14.59
N SER A 65 -7.76 9.65 -15.34
CA SER A 65 -7.86 9.14 -16.72
C SER A 65 -6.96 9.87 -17.71
N THR A 66 -6.61 11.14 -17.43
CA THR A 66 -5.68 11.91 -18.25
C THR A 66 -4.23 11.48 -18.01
N VAL A 67 -3.85 11.19 -16.74
CA VAL A 67 -2.46 10.90 -16.38
C VAL A 67 -2.12 9.40 -16.41
N GLU A 68 -3.09 8.52 -16.20
CA GLU A 68 -2.92 7.06 -16.14
C GLU A 68 -2.11 6.49 -17.32
N PRO A 69 -2.37 6.87 -18.60
CA PRO A 69 -1.62 6.32 -19.73
C PRO A 69 -0.10 6.61 -19.70
N SER A 70 0.32 7.57 -18.88
CA SER A 70 1.71 8.00 -18.73
C SER A 70 2.43 7.28 -17.59
N VAL A 71 1.69 6.57 -16.72
CA VAL A 71 2.25 5.79 -15.62
C VAL A 71 2.60 4.39 -16.12
N VAL A 72 3.76 3.90 -15.71
CA VAL A 72 4.28 2.59 -16.12
C VAL A 72 4.61 1.73 -14.92
N SER A 73 4.50 0.41 -15.08
CA SER A 73 5.03 -0.56 -14.13
C SER A 73 6.45 -0.94 -14.53
N ILE A 74 7.35 -1.01 -13.56
CA ILE A 74 8.76 -1.36 -13.76
C ILE A 74 9.01 -2.68 -13.07
N GLN A 75 9.63 -3.62 -13.78
CA GLN A 75 10.06 -4.90 -13.27
C GLN A 75 11.56 -5.02 -13.47
N VAL A 76 12.26 -5.37 -12.41
CA VAL A 76 13.70 -5.56 -12.39
C VAL A 76 14.01 -7.03 -12.30
N LEU A 77 14.84 -7.48 -13.23
CA LEU A 77 15.28 -8.84 -13.37
C LEU A 77 16.75 -8.94 -12.96
N GLN A 78 17.09 -9.96 -12.17
CA GLN A 78 18.46 -10.24 -11.77
C GLN A 78 18.89 -11.66 -12.13
N LYS A 79 20.16 -11.80 -12.50
CA LYS A 79 20.81 -13.10 -12.68
C LYS A 79 21.19 -13.66 -11.30
N THR A 80 20.55 -14.75 -10.91
CA THR A 80 20.87 -15.39 -9.61
C THR A 80 22.06 -16.31 -9.75
N ASN A 81 23.27 -15.90 -9.34
CA ASN A 81 24.37 -16.86 -9.21
C ASN A 81 23.95 -17.97 -8.24
N GLY A 82 23.96 -19.23 -8.70
CA GLY A 82 23.33 -20.41 -8.10
C GLY A 82 23.78 -20.84 -6.70
N ARG A 83 23.83 -19.93 -5.72
CA ARG A 83 23.93 -20.24 -4.30
C ARG A 83 22.53 -20.20 -3.70
N ARG A 84 21.94 -21.38 -3.56
CA ARG A 84 20.73 -21.63 -2.77
C ARG A 84 21.10 -21.40 -1.30
N GLY A 85 21.14 -20.13 -0.88
CA GLY A 85 21.32 -19.76 0.52
C GLY A 85 20.01 -19.97 1.26
N SER A 86 20.01 -20.84 2.27
CA SER A 86 18.94 -20.91 3.26
C SER A 86 18.65 -19.51 3.80
N LEU A 87 17.38 -19.10 3.71
CA LEU A 87 16.91 -17.84 4.27
C LEU A 87 17.15 -17.84 5.80
N PRO A 88 17.86 -16.83 6.34
CA PRO A 88 17.95 -16.63 7.78
C PRO A 88 16.56 -16.32 8.35
N ASN A 89 16.21 -16.96 9.46
CA ASN A 89 14.98 -16.71 10.18
C ASN A 89 14.99 -15.26 10.70
N GLY A 90 14.19 -14.36 10.12
CA GLY A 90 14.08 -12.94 10.53
C GLY A 90 14.40 -11.87 9.47
N ALA A 91 14.31 -12.17 8.17
CA ALA A 91 14.46 -11.14 7.13
C ALA A 91 13.38 -10.04 7.26
N PRO A 92 13.74 -8.75 7.06
CA PRO A 92 12.75 -7.68 6.96
C PRO A 92 11.79 -7.98 5.80
N MET A 93 10.48 -7.76 6.01
CA MET A 93 9.46 -8.16 5.04
C MET A 93 9.78 -7.64 3.63
N GLY A 94 9.73 -8.55 2.65
CA GLY A 94 10.06 -8.23 1.26
C GLY A 94 8.98 -7.38 0.58
N PRO A 95 9.31 -6.69 -0.53
CA PRO A 95 8.35 -5.94 -1.33
C PRO A 95 7.13 -6.77 -1.77
N GLU A 96 7.36 -8.05 -2.09
CA GLU A 96 6.31 -9.00 -2.47
C GLU A 96 5.36 -9.32 -1.31
N GLU A 97 5.88 -9.51 -0.09
CA GLU A 97 5.06 -9.73 1.12
C GLU A 97 4.28 -8.47 1.53
N LEU A 98 4.86 -7.27 1.31
CA LEU A 98 4.19 -6.00 1.56
C LEU A 98 3.06 -5.75 0.56
N PHE A 99 3.28 -6.06 -0.72
CA PHE A 99 2.26 -6.01 -1.75
C PHE A 99 1.13 -7.01 -1.47
N GLU A 100 1.44 -8.29 -1.23
CA GLU A 100 0.42 -9.30 -0.90
C GLU A 100 -0.38 -8.94 0.36
N ARG A 101 0.27 -8.37 1.39
CA ARG A 101 -0.44 -7.90 2.59
C ARG A 101 -1.38 -6.72 2.32
N TRP A 102 -1.05 -5.88 1.34
CA TRP A 102 -1.86 -4.72 0.96
C TRP A 102 -3.03 -5.12 0.05
N PHE A 103 -2.77 -5.96 -0.95
CA PHE A 103 -3.73 -6.29 -2.02
C PHE A 103 -4.62 -7.51 -1.67
N ASN A 104 -4.19 -8.38 -0.75
CA ASN A 104 -4.94 -9.56 -0.31
C ASN A 104 -5.12 -9.64 1.23
N PRO A 105 -5.80 -8.65 1.87
CA PRO A 105 -5.93 -8.60 3.33
C PRO A 105 -6.76 -9.74 3.96
N HIS A 106 -7.46 -10.55 3.15
CA HIS A 106 -8.34 -11.65 3.62
C HIS A 106 -7.84 -13.06 3.25
N GLY A 107 -6.55 -13.20 2.90
CA GLY A 107 -5.85 -14.48 2.98
C GLY A 107 -6.49 -15.66 2.23
N ARG A 108 -6.78 -15.52 0.94
CA ARG A 108 -7.01 -16.70 0.07
C ARG A 108 -5.70 -17.09 -0.60
N THR A 109 -4.77 -17.65 0.16
CA THR A 109 -3.64 -18.37 -0.44
C THR A 109 -4.13 -19.75 -0.90
N PRO A 110 -3.90 -20.16 -2.16
CA PRO A 110 -3.97 -21.56 -2.51
C PRO A 110 -2.84 -22.28 -1.77
N GLN A 111 -3.20 -23.10 -0.78
CA GLN A 111 -2.29 -24.04 -0.12
C GLN A 111 -1.72 -25.00 -1.18
N GLN A 112 -0.58 -24.66 -1.79
CA GLN A 112 0.18 -25.64 -2.55
C GLN A 112 0.90 -26.56 -1.57
N ARG A 113 0.32 -27.75 -1.38
CA ARG A 113 0.97 -28.90 -0.76
C ARG A 113 2.28 -29.16 -1.50
N GLN A 114 3.42 -29.08 -0.82
CA GLN A 114 4.68 -29.63 -1.34
C GLN A 114 4.67 -31.14 -1.08
N PRO A 115 4.69 -32.00 -2.12
CA PRO A 115 4.99 -33.40 -1.93
C PRO A 115 6.47 -33.53 -1.60
N ASN A 116 6.74 -34.19 -0.48
CA ASN A 116 8.07 -34.64 -0.08
C ASN A 116 8.58 -35.62 -1.16
N GLN A 117 9.48 -35.18 -2.04
CA GLN A 117 10.23 -36.08 -2.93
C GLN A 117 11.67 -36.10 -2.42
N GLN A 118 11.98 -37.18 -1.70
CA GLN A 118 13.33 -37.62 -1.41
C GLN A 118 14.08 -37.72 -2.75
N GLN A 119 15.19 -37.01 -2.82
CA GLN A 119 16.05 -36.93 -4.00
C GLN A 119 16.81 -38.24 -4.12
N ASP A 120 16.45 -39.04 -5.12
CA ASP A 120 17.38 -40.00 -5.69
C ASP A 120 18.35 -39.20 -6.58
N GLU A 121 19.60 -39.17 -6.14
CA GLU A 121 20.71 -38.45 -6.74
C GLU A 121 21.17 -39.21 -8.00
N GLU A 122 20.67 -38.82 -9.17
CA GLU A 122 21.34 -39.12 -10.45
C GLU A 122 22.13 -37.89 -10.90
N GLU A 123 23.45 -38.03 -10.81
CA GLU A 123 24.47 -37.12 -11.31
C GLU A 123 24.33 -37.02 -12.84
N ILE A 124 23.72 -35.93 -13.32
CA ILE A 124 23.76 -35.56 -14.74
C ILE A 124 24.84 -34.50 -14.93
N GLU A 125 25.98 -34.96 -15.45
CA GLU A 125 27.02 -34.13 -16.05
C GLU A 125 26.45 -33.33 -17.23
N GLY A 126 26.79 -32.03 -17.29
CA GLY A 126 26.74 -31.25 -18.52
C GLY A 126 25.38 -30.66 -18.92
N TYR A 127 24.93 -29.63 -18.20
CA TYR A 127 24.08 -28.60 -18.78
C TYR A 127 24.68 -27.24 -18.45
N ASP A 128 24.87 -26.42 -19.49
CA ASP A 128 25.24 -25.01 -19.37
C ASP A 128 24.43 -24.37 -18.26
N GLN A 129 25.12 -23.64 -17.38
CA GLN A 129 24.56 -22.93 -16.25
C GLN A 129 23.51 -21.92 -16.74
N TYR A 130 22.27 -22.40 -16.95
CA TYR A 130 21.13 -21.54 -17.23
C TYR A 130 20.93 -20.73 -15.96
N ASN A 131 21.33 -19.47 -16.01
CA ASN A 131 21.17 -18.53 -14.93
C ASN A 131 19.84 -17.80 -15.19
N PRO A 132 18.68 -18.33 -14.76
CA PRO A 132 17.41 -17.69 -15.07
C PRO A 132 17.39 -16.29 -14.46
N LEU A 133 17.00 -15.31 -15.28
CA LEU A 133 16.62 -14.00 -14.78
C LEU A 133 15.40 -14.18 -13.89
N ARG A 134 15.54 -13.83 -12.61
CA ARG A 134 14.42 -13.84 -11.66
C ARG A 134 13.95 -12.42 -11.40
N PRO A 135 12.63 -12.18 -11.32
CA PRO A 135 12.10 -10.94 -10.77
C PRO A 135 12.72 -10.71 -9.39
N TYR A 136 13.35 -9.55 -9.23
CA TYR A 136 14.02 -9.13 -8.00
C TYR A 136 13.30 -7.95 -7.35
N GLY A 137 12.78 -7.04 -8.17
CA GLY A 137 12.08 -5.86 -7.69
C GLY A 137 11.01 -5.43 -8.67
N SER A 138 10.00 -4.75 -8.14
CA SER A 138 8.96 -4.08 -8.92
C SER A 138 8.79 -2.66 -8.41
N GLY A 139 8.33 -1.78 -9.30
CA GLY A 139 8.12 -0.38 -9.00
C GLY A 139 7.23 0.29 -10.03
N SER A 140 7.14 1.60 -9.93
CA SER A 140 6.42 2.43 -10.90
C SER A 140 7.30 3.57 -11.39
N GLY A 141 6.89 4.17 -12.50
CA GLY A 141 7.46 5.40 -13.01
C GLY A 141 6.45 6.12 -13.88
N TRP A 142 6.83 7.28 -14.39
CA TRP A 142 6.02 7.99 -15.38
C TRP A 142 6.87 8.46 -16.54
N VAL A 143 6.25 8.49 -17.72
CA VAL A 143 6.86 8.99 -18.95
C VAL A 143 6.96 10.51 -18.87
N PHE A 144 8.18 11.01 -18.88
CA PHE A 144 8.49 12.45 -18.81
C PHE A 144 8.30 13.14 -20.15
N ASN A 145 8.65 12.48 -21.27
CA ASN A 145 8.57 13.07 -22.61
C ASN A 145 8.27 12.02 -23.70
N ASP A 146 7.96 12.52 -24.90
CA ASP A 146 7.67 11.71 -26.10
C ASP A 146 8.88 10.92 -26.62
N GLN A 147 10.08 11.28 -26.17
CA GLN A 147 11.32 10.57 -26.50
C GLN A 147 11.54 9.30 -25.67
N GLY A 148 10.63 8.93 -24.77
CA GLY A 148 10.73 7.68 -24.01
C GLY A 148 11.53 7.77 -22.72
N TYR A 149 11.80 8.98 -22.19
CA TYR A 149 12.40 9.14 -20.87
C TYR A 149 11.35 8.91 -19.79
N ILE A 150 11.72 8.12 -18.78
CA ILE A 150 10.85 7.73 -17.67
C ILE A 150 11.58 8.06 -16.37
N ILE A 151 10.86 8.70 -15.45
CA ILE A 151 11.36 9.01 -14.11
C ILE A 151 10.83 7.96 -13.13
N THR A 152 11.71 7.48 -12.25
CA THR A 152 11.42 6.51 -11.19
C THR A 152 12.36 6.74 -10.01
N ASN A 153 12.33 5.84 -9.03
CA ASN A 153 13.26 5.86 -7.91
C ASN A 153 14.57 5.13 -8.21
N ASN A 154 15.68 5.60 -7.62
CA ASN A 154 16.97 4.92 -7.75
C ASN A 154 16.90 3.49 -7.20
N HIS A 155 16.30 3.29 -6.03
CA HIS A 155 16.19 1.97 -5.42
C HIS A 155 15.41 0.96 -6.28
N VAL A 156 14.53 1.42 -7.18
CA VAL A 156 13.78 0.54 -8.09
C VAL A 156 14.72 -0.06 -9.13
N VAL A 157 15.68 0.73 -9.65
CA VAL A 157 16.54 0.34 -10.79
C VAL A 157 17.91 -0.18 -10.36
N THR A 158 18.18 -0.22 -9.06
CA THR A 158 19.43 -0.75 -8.47
C THR A 158 19.20 -2.04 -7.69
N LYS A 159 20.27 -2.80 -7.45
CA LYS A 159 20.27 -3.95 -6.54
C LYS A 159 20.22 -3.48 -5.07
N GLN A 160 20.24 -4.42 -4.13
CA GLN A 160 20.09 -4.16 -2.69
C GLN A 160 21.05 -3.12 -2.10
N ASP A 161 22.21 -2.92 -2.72
CA ASP A 161 23.22 -1.97 -2.29
C ASP A 161 22.88 -0.51 -2.64
N GLY A 162 21.82 -0.27 -3.43
CA GLY A 162 21.40 1.05 -3.88
C GLY A 162 22.35 1.68 -4.91
N LYS A 163 23.33 0.94 -5.43
CA LYS A 163 24.45 1.45 -6.25
C LYS A 163 24.68 0.64 -7.51
N THR A 164 24.53 -0.67 -7.43
CA THR A 164 24.73 -1.55 -8.58
C THR A 164 23.46 -1.54 -9.44
N PRO A 165 23.54 -1.28 -10.75
CA PRO A 165 22.39 -1.38 -11.64
C PRO A 165 21.75 -2.78 -11.65
N ALA A 166 20.44 -2.80 -11.87
CA ALA A 166 19.72 -4.00 -12.30
C ALA A 166 20.35 -4.65 -13.54
N ASP A 167 20.24 -5.98 -13.67
CA ASP A 167 20.76 -6.68 -14.85
C ASP A 167 19.87 -6.42 -16.08
N GLU A 168 18.56 -6.36 -15.88
CA GLU A 168 17.58 -5.98 -16.91
C GLU A 168 16.38 -5.26 -16.28
N ILE A 169 15.91 -4.22 -16.96
CA ILE A 169 14.75 -3.43 -16.54
C ILE A 169 13.69 -3.55 -17.62
N LYS A 170 12.54 -4.09 -17.24
CA LYS A 170 11.37 -4.23 -18.10
C LYS A 170 10.31 -3.22 -17.67
N VAL A 171 9.84 -2.44 -18.63
CA VAL A 171 8.78 -1.43 -18.44
C VAL A 171 7.51 -1.93 -19.11
N LYS A 172 6.42 -1.97 -18.35
CA LYS A 172 5.08 -2.33 -18.81
C LYS A 172 4.19 -1.08 -18.84
N PHE A 173 3.65 -0.78 -20.01
CA PHE A 173 2.76 0.36 -20.25
C PHE A 173 1.30 0.02 -19.95
N HIS A 174 0.47 1.05 -19.79
CA HIS A 174 -0.98 0.91 -19.57
C HIS A 174 -1.68 0.07 -20.66
N ASP A 175 -1.22 0.15 -21.93
CA ASP A 175 -1.76 -0.64 -23.04
C ASP A 175 -1.30 -2.11 -23.07
N GLY A 176 -0.54 -2.54 -22.06
CA GLY A 176 -0.05 -3.90 -21.92
C GLY A 176 1.26 -4.19 -22.67
N ARG A 177 1.80 -3.23 -23.45
CA ARG A 177 3.10 -3.41 -24.10
C ARG A 177 4.22 -3.45 -23.07
N GLU A 178 5.22 -4.28 -23.32
CA GLU A 178 6.44 -4.39 -22.51
C GLU A 178 7.66 -4.00 -23.34
N ARG A 179 8.61 -3.26 -22.73
CA ARG A 179 9.88 -2.87 -23.37
C ARG A 179 11.03 -2.95 -22.39
N ILE A 180 12.21 -3.21 -22.90
CA ILE A 180 13.44 -3.10 -22.12
C ILE A 180 13.85 -1.63 -22.04
N ALA A 181 14.26 -1.21 -20.86
CA ALA A 181 14.75 0.13 -20.60
C ALA A 181 16.24 0.13 -20.28
N THR A 182 16.90 1.23 -20.60
CA THR A 182 18.29 1.51 -20.25
C THR A 182 18.34 2.60 -19.19
N ILE A 183 19.30 2.51 -18.26
CA ILE A 183 19.51 3.57 -17.28
C ILE A 183 20.26 4.72 -17.95
N VAL A 184 19.66 5.91 -17.93
CA VAL A 184 20.29 7.16 -18.41
C VAL A 184 21.14 7.76 -17.30
N GLY A 185 20.63 7.75 -16.07
CA GLY A 185 21.35 8.27 -14.90
C GLY A 185 20.58 8.04 -13.60
N THR A 186 21.31 8.07 -12.49
CA THR A 186 20.74 7.93 -11.14
C THR A 186 21.34 8.96 -10.18
N ASP A 187 20.55 9.35 -9.18
CA ASP A 187 20.98 10.11 -8.01
C ASP A 187 20.59 9.36 -6.73
N PRO A 188 21.54 8.65 -6.09
CA PRO A 188 21.30 7.94 -4.84
C PRO A 188 20.92 8.84 -3.66
N LYS A 189 21.25 10.14 -3.68
CA LYS A 189 20.95 11.05 -2.56
C LYS A 189 19.48 11.46 -2.52
N SER A 190 18.90 11.73 -3.70
CA SER A 190 17.48 12.08 -3.83
C SER A 190 16.59 10.86 -4.11
N ASP A 191 17.19 9.67 -4.26
CA ASP A 191 16.52 8.44 -4.68
C ASP A 191 15.74 8.60 -6.00
N ILE A 192 16.36 9.25 -6.99
CA ILE A 192 15.78 9.47 -8.32
C ILE A 192 16.60 8.74 -9.38
N ALA A 193 15.91 8.18 -10.38
CA ALA A 193 16.53 7.63 -11.57
C ALA A 193 15.76 8.02 -12.83
N VAL A 194 16.52 8.14 -13.92
CA VAL A 194 15.99 8.33 -15.26
C VAL A 194 16.35 7.11 -16.10
N ILE A 195 15.33 6.47 -16.67
CA ILE A 195 15.50 5.36 -17.61
C ILE A 195 14.92 5.74 -18.97
N LYS A 196 15.34 5.05 -20.02
CA LYS A 196 14.90 5.30 -21.40
C LYS A 196 14.43 4.01 -22.05
N VAL A 197 13.28 4.08 -22.71
CA VAL A 197 12.79 3.05 -23.64
C VAL A 197 12.85 3.56 -25.08
N ASP A 198 12.89 2.63 -26.02
CA ASP A 198 12.79 2.95 -27.44
C ASP A 198 11.33 2.94 -27.95
N GLY A 199 11.07 3.74 -28.99
CA GLY A 199 9.79 3.81 -29.68
C GLY A 199 8.76 4.76 -29.06
N PRO A 200 7.56 4.85 -29.66
CA PRO A 200 6.56 5.84 -29.28
C PRO A 200 6.00 5.57 -27.88
N VAL A 201 5.85 6.61 -27.07
CA VAL A 201 5.28 6.59 -25.71
C VAL A 201 4.27 7.73 -25.55
N ILE A 202 3.40 7.62 -24.54
CA ILE A 202 2.47 8.69 -24.16
C ILE A 202 3.11 9.43 -22.98
N PRO A 203 3.51 10.71 -23.14
CA PRO A 203 4.07 11.48 -22.03
C PRO A 203 3.00 11.97 -21.08
N ALA A 204 3.40 12.19 -19.83
CA ALA A 204 2.60 12.91 -18.85
C ALA A 204 2.24 14.30 -19.39
N LYS A 205 0.95 14.64 -19.32
CA LYS A 205 0.39 15.94 -19.71
C LYS A 205 -0.11 16.69 -18.49
#